data_AF-A0A3S1Q2P1-F1
#
_entry.id   AF-A0A3S1Q2P1-F1
#
_cell.length_a   1.000
_cell.length_b   1.000
_cell.length_c   1.000
_cell.angle_alpha   90.00
_cell.angle_beta   90.00
_cell.angle_gamma   90.00
#
_symmetry.space_group_name_H-M   'P 1'
#
loop_
_entity.id
_entity.type
_entity.pdbx_description
1 polymer ?
#
loop_
_entity_poly.entity_id
_entity_poly.type
_entity_poly.pdbx_seq_one_letter_code
_entity_poly.pdbx_strand_id
1 'polypeptide(L)' 'VQGRLDIPSSTLSHHLKRLVDTGLVTQERQATTLICRANYPGMNALIGYLADECCADAVCAPAVGKALA' A
#
# COMPACT_ATOMS: atom_id res chain seq x y z
N VAL A 1 5.77 -15.69 7.12
CA VAL A 1 6.04 -14.23 7.27
C VAL A 1 7.01 -13.99 8.42
N GLN A 2 6.67 -14.40 9.64
CA GLN A 2 7.49 -14.18 10.84
C GLN A 2 8.94 -14.67 10.74
N GLY A 3 9.20 -15.91 10.31
CA GLY A 3 10.57 -16.42 10.18
C GLY A 3 11.44 -15.78 9.10
N ARG A 4 10.89 -14.85 8.29
CA ARG A 4 11.64 -14.09 7.27
C ARG A 4 11.88 -12.64 7.66
N LEU A 5 11.26 -12.19 8.74
CA LEU A 5 11.31 -10.81 9.21
C LEU A 5 11.89 -10.83 10.61
N ASP A 6 13.00 -10.13 10.82
CA ASP A 6 13.64 -10.04 12.14
C ASP A 6 12.87 -9.04 13.03
N ILE A 7 11.61 -9.36 13.32
CA ILE A 7 10.66 -8.51 14.05
C ILE A 7 10.00 -9.32 15.17
N PRO A 8 9.88 -8.78 16.39
CA PRO A 8 9.17 -9.44 17.49
C PRO A 8 7.73 -9.84 17.14
N SER A 9 7.26 -10.95 17.70
CA SER A 9 5.93 -11.51 17.41
C SER A 9 4.77 -10.59 17.75
N SER A 10 4.87 -9.89 18.88
CA SER A 10 3.88 -8.89 19.31
C SER A 10 3.78 -7.73 18.33
N THR A 11 4.93 -7.20 17.90
CA THR A 11 5.03 -6.10 16.93
C THR A 11 4.47 -6.52 15.57
N LEU A 12 4.87 -7.69 15.06
CA LEU A 12 4.36 -8.21 13.79
C LEU A 12 2.84 -8.39 13.82
N SER A 13 2.29 -8.92 14.91
CA SER A 13 0.84 -9.12 15.06
C SER A 13 0.08 -7.80 15.06
N HIS A 14 0.62 -6.77 15.73
CA HIS A 14 0.05 -5.44 15.73
C HIS A 14 0.08 -4.78 14.34
N HIS A 15 1.19 -4.90 13.60
CA HIS A 15 1.26 -4.41 12.22
C HIS A 15 0.31 -5.15 11.28
N LEU A 16 0.24 -6.49 11.37
CA LEU A 16 -0.67 -7.29 10.57
C LEU A 16 -2.13 -6.91 10.83
N LYS A 17 -2.50 -6.68 12.09
CA LYS A 17 -3.84 -6.22 12.43
C LYS A 17 -4.18 -4.89 11.75
N ARG A 18 -3.29 -3.89 11.83
CA ARG A 18 -3.50 -2.61 11.13
C ARG A 18 -3.63 -2.78 9.62
N LEU A 19 -2.80 -3.62 9.00
CA LEU A 19 -2.85 -3.88 7.56
C LEU A 19 -4.15 -4.58 7.13
N VAL A 20 -4.71 -5.42 8.00
CA VAL A 20 -6.03 -6.03 7.79
C VAL A 20 -7.13 -4.99 7.94
N ASP A 21 -7.08 -4.17 8.98
CA ASP A 21 -8.07 -3.11 9.23
C ASP A 21 -8.13 -2.09 8.07
N THR A 22 -6.99 -1.80 7.42
CA THR A 22 -6.92 -0.93 6.23
C THR A 22 -7.23 -1.65 4.92
N GLY A 23 -7.52 -2.96 4.94
CA GLY A 23 -7.82 -3.75 3.75
C GLY A 23 -6.63 -4.04 2.82
N LEU A 24 -5.40 -3.75 3.24
CA LEU A 24 -4.19 -3.98 2.44
C LEU A 24 -3.67 -5.42 2.54
N VAL A 25 -4.06 -6.13 3.60
CA VAL A 25 -3.77 -7.55 3.82
C VAL A 25 -5.06 -8.27 4.14
N THR A 26 -5.24 -9.47 3.60
CA THR A 26 -6.29 -10.40 4.03
C THR A 26 -5.69 -11.45 4.94
N GLN A 27 -6.48 -11.88 5.92
CA GLN A 27 -6.08 -12.90 6.88
C GLN A 27 -7.13 -14.00 6.94
N GLU A 28 -6.68 -15.25 6.82
CA GLU A 28 -7.52 -16.43 6.89
C GLU A 28 -6.98 -17.37 7.97
N ARG A 29 -7.86 -17.89 8.83
CA ARG A 29 -7.47 -18.86 9.85
C ARG A 29 -7.62 -20.28 9.31
N GLN A 30 -6.50 -20.99 9.15
CA GLN A 30 -6.47 -22.40 8.79
C GLN A 30 -6.00 -23.22 10.00
N ALA A 31 -6.97 -23.83 10.70
CA ALA A 31 -6.77 -24.54 11.95
C ALA A 31 -6.05 -23.68 13.00
N THR A 32 -4.77 -23.97 13.29
CA THR A 32 -3.94 -23.24 14.26
C THR A 32 -3.08 -22.14 13.62
N THR A 33 -3.06 -22.05 12.29
CA THR A 33 -2.19 -21.12 11.55
C THR A 33 -2.99 -19.98 10.94
N LEU A 34 -2.46 -18.77 11.00
CA LEU A 34 -2.98 -17.61 10.28
C LEU A 34 -2.25 -17.44 8.95
N ILE A 35 -3.00 -17.50 7.86
CA ILE A 35 -2.51 -17.25 6.52
C ILE A 35 -2.77 -15.78 6.19
N CYS A 36 -1.70 -14.99 6.15
CA CYS A 36 -1.76 -13.58 5.73
C CYS A 36 -1.38 -13.46 4.25
N ARG A 37 -2.24 -12.83 3.44
CA ARG A 37 -2.00 -12.57 2.01
C ARG A 37 -2.08 -11.07 1.74
N ALA A 38 -1.18 -10.54 0.91
CA ALA A 38 -1.27 -9.15 0.49
C ALA A 38 -2.44 -8.96 -0.49
N ASN A 39 -3.23 -7.90 -0.29
CA ASN A 39 -4.29 -7.50 -1.20
C ASN A 39 -3.74 -6.52 -2.25
N TYR A 40 -3.03 -7.06 -3.24
CA TYR A 40 -2.46 -6.25 -4.33
C TYR A 40 -3.49 -5.41 -5.09
N PRO A 41 -4.71 -5.90 -5.39
CA PRO A 41 -5.75 -5.07 -5.99
C PRO A 41 -6.06 -3.81 -5.18
N GLY A 42 -6.23 -3.94 -3.86
CA GLY A 42 -6.49 -2.79 -2.98
C GLY A 42 -5.31 -1.82 -2.91
N MET A 43 -4.08 -2.33 -2.84
CA MET A 43 -2.87 -1.51 -2.85
C MET A 43 -2.71 -0.73 -4.15
N ASN A 44 -2.92 -1.37 -5.29
CA ASN A 44 -2.78 -0.73 -6.60
C ASN A 44 -3.87 0.31 -6.84
N ALA A 45 -5.11 0.05 -6.38
CA ALA A 45 -6.19 1.03 -6.45
C ALA A 45 -5.87 2.28 -5.63
N LEU A 46 -5.32 2.13 -4.42
CA LEU A 46 -4.90 3.25 -3.58
C LEU A 46 -3.78 4.07 -4.24
N ILE A 47 -2.75 3.40 -4.78
CA ILE A 47 -1.65 4.08 -5.48
C ILE A 47 -2.16 4.79 -6.73
N GLY A 48 -3.05 4.15 -7.49
CA GLY A 48 -3.69 4.74 -8.67
C GLY A 48 -4.45 6.02 -8.32
N TYR A 49 -5.31 5.95 -7.30
CA TYR A 49 -6.02 7.13 -6.81
C TYR A 49 -5.07 8.27 -6.40
N LEU A 50 -4.02 7.96 -5.63
CA LEU A 50 -3.04 8.97 -5.23
C LEU A 50 -2.28 9.56 -6.42
N ALA A 51 -2.01 8.77 -7.46
CA ALA A 51 -1.34 9.23 -8.68
C ALA A 51 -2.27 10.13 -9.51
N ASP A 52 -3.54 9.75 -9.64
CA ASP A 52 -4.56 10.50 -10.38
C ASP A 52 -4.82 11.87 -9.71
N GLU A 53 -4.87 11.91 -8.38
CA GLU A 53 -5.12 13.13 -7.61
C GLU A 53 -3.84 13.93 -7.29
N CYS A 54 -2.64 13.40 -7.56
CA CYS A 54 -1.37 14.00 -7.14
C CYS A 54 -1.18 15.46 -7.60
N CYS A 55 -1.73 15.80 -8.77
CA CYS A 55 -1.62 17.11 -9.40
C CYS A 55 -2.99 17.69 -9.77
N ALA A 56 -4.09 17.15 -9.26
CA ALA A 56 -5.44 17.58 -9.64
C ALA A 56 -5.67 19.08 -9.38
N ASP A 57 -5.09 19.61 -8.30
CA ASP A 57 -5.17 21.03 -7.93
C ASP A 57 -3.96 21.87 -8.41
N ALA A 58 -3.03 21.27 -9.15
CA ALA A 58 -1.86 21.98 -9.63
C ALA A 58 -2.25 22.89 -10.82
N VAL A 59 -2.14 24.21 -10.62
CA VAL A 59 -2.21 25.16 -11.73
C VAL A 59 -0.94 24.99 -12.57
N CYS A 60 -1.08 24.41 -13.76
CA CYS A 60 0.03 24.36 -14.72
C CYS A 60 0.57 25.77 -14.95
N ALA A 61 1.81 26.02 -14.52
CA ALA A 61 2.54 27.20 -14.96
C ALA A 61 2.63 27.16 -16.49
N PRO A 62 2.46 28.30 -17.20
CA PRO A 62 2.55 28.31 -18.65
C PRO A 62 3.92 27.76 -19.05
N ALA A 63 3.91 26.70 -19.86
CA ALA A 63 5.13 26.13 -20.41
C ALA A 63 5.84 27.23 -21.21
N VAL A 64 6.88 27.84 -20.64
CA VAL A 64 7.86 28.61 -21.40
C VAL A 64 8.46 27.61 -22.37
N GLY A 65 8.02 27.70 -23.62
CA GLY A 65 8.36 26.77 -24.68
C GLY A 65 9.87 26.60 -24.75
N LYS A 66 10.33 25.36 -24.65
CA LYS A 66 11.67 25.01 -25.08
C LYS A 66 11.64 25.06 -26.61
N ALA A 67 11.90 26.24 -27.17
CA ALA A 67 12.26 26.39 -28.56
C ALA A 67 13.54 25.56 -28.77
N LEU A 68 13.40 24.39 -29.39
CA LEU A 68 14.53 23.66 -29.93
C LEU A 68 14.93 24.37 -31.23
N ALA A 69 16.12 24.97 -31.19
CA ALA A 69 16.93 25.31 -32.35
C ALA A 69 17.54 24.04 -32.97
#